data_AF-G6C1E5-F1
#
_entry.id   AF-G6C1E5-F1
#
_cell.length_a   1.000
_cell.length_b   1.000
_cell.length_c   1.000
_cell.angle_alpha   90.00
_cell.angle_beta   90.00
_cell.angle_gamma   90.00
#
_symmetry.space_group_name_H-M   'P 1'
#
loop_
_entity.id
_entity.type
_entity.pdbx_description
1 polymer ?
#
loop_
_entity_poly.entity_id
_entity_poly.type
_entity_poly.pdbx_seq_one_letter_code
_entity_poly.pdbx_strand_id
1 'polypeptide(L)'
;NKINKNKKYYIFIDEIQFSKPVKNPYISDSDEEITFVDTLLGLMKIENLDIYVTGSNSKILSKDILTQFRDRGDEIHVYPLSFTEFYDTYKDKNLAWRDYVVFGGMPYILRLETFEEKSTYLKNLFEETYIKDIIERNKIQNSSDILDILLNFISSAIGSLTNPLKLSNRFLSENKISISHNTISKYLSYFEESYILYSAKRYDIKGAKYFTTPLKYYFADIGLRNVRLNFRQVEETHIMENIIYNDLIRRGYNVDVGVVEYNQTEDNKKKKIQLEVDFVVNRGNIKYYIQSALALESNEKREQELNSLKRINDSFKKIVIIKDDIIPRYDEQGIYYIGIKDFLLTDNIFEN
;
A
#
# COMPACT_ATOMS: atom_id res chain seq x y z
N ASN A 1 -40.51 -15.36 -21.00
CA ASN A 1 -40.62 -14.34 -19.93
C ASN A 1 -40.39 -12.96 -20.52
N LYS A 2 -41.44 -12.15 -20.73
CA LYS A 2 -41.28 -10.76 -21.21
C LYS A 2 -40.91 -9.87 -20.03
N ILE A 3 -39.72 -9.26 -20.08
CA ILE A 3 -39.26 -8.25 -19.13
C ILE A 3 -40.25 -7.07 -19.16
N ASN A 4 -40.83 -6.72 -18.02
CA ASN A 4 -41.74 -5.58 -17.92
C ASN A 4 -40.92 -4.29 -17.79
N LYS A 5 -41.04 -3.37 -18.75
CA LYS A 5 -40.28 -2.10 -18.77
C LYS A 5 -40.50 -1.23 -17.52
N ASN A 6 -41.61 -1.41 -16.80
CA ASN A 6 -41.94 -0.62 -15.60
C ASN A 6 -41.47 -1.26 -14.29
N LYS A 7 -40.76 -2.39 -14.35
CA LYS A 7 -40.19 -3.03 -13.15
C LYS A 7 -38.67 -3.03 -13.25
N LYS A 8 -37.99 -2.65 -12.16
CA LYS A 8 -36.54 -2.79 -12.03
C LYS A 8 -36.19 -4.24 -11.71
N TYR A 9 -35.19 -4.78 -12.38
CA TYR A 9 -34.66 -6.12 -12.17
C TYR A 9 -33.21 -6.03 -11.70
N TYR A 10 -32.81 -7.01 -10.90
CA TYR A 10 -31.45 -7.10 -10.35
C TYR A 10 -30.83 -8.40 -10.82
N ILE A 11 -29.61 -8.34 -11.35
CA ILE A 11 -28.81 -9.51 -11.70
C ILE A 11 -27.57 -9.53 -10.81
N PHE A 12 -27.32 -10.68 -10.20
CA PHE A 12 -26.11 -10.97 -9.46
C PHE A 12 -25.37 -12.08 -10.20
N ILE A 13 -24.15 -11.80 -10.61
CA ILE A 13 -23.26 -12.76 -11.28
C ILE A 13 -22.06 -12.97 -10.38
N ASP A 14 -21.84 -14.22 -9.97
CA ASP A 14 -20.75 -14.57 -9.06
C ASP A 14 -19.63 -15.32 -9.76
N GLU A 15 -18.43 -15.15 -9.23
CA GLU A 15 -17.17 -15.80 -9.64
C GLU A 15 -16.91 -15.77 -11.16
N ILE A 16 -16.94 -14.57 -11.74
CA ILE A 16 -16.78 -14.38 -13.19
C ILE A 16 -15.51 -14.97 -13.79
N GLN A 17 -14.49 -15.21 -12.98
CA GLN A 17 -13.25 -15.82 -13.42
C GLN A 17 -13.37 -17.30 -13.82
N PHE A 18 -14.52 -17.93 -13.58
CA PHE A 18 -14.86 -19.25 -14.11
C PHE A 18 -15.69 -19.20 -15.40
N SER A 19 -16.13 -18.01 -15.82
CA SER A 19 -16.81 -17.82 -17.09
C SER A 19 -15.88 -18.13 -18.25
N LYS A 20 -16.36 -18.91 -19.22
CA LYS A 20 -15.61 -19.30 -20.42
C LYS A 20 -16.19 -18.64 -21.65
N PRO A 21 -15.36 -18.16 -22.58
CA PRO A 21 -15.85 -17.67 -23.86
C PRO A 21 -16.52 -18.81 -24.64
N VAL A 22 -17.52 -18.47 -25.43
CA VAL A 22 -18.27 -19.42 -26.27
C VAL A 22 -18.27 -18.94 -27.71
N LYS A 23 -18.20 -19.86 -28.69
CA LYS A 23 -18.24 -19.50 -30.11
C LYS A 23 -19.51 -18.70 -30.42
N ASN A 24 -19.38 -17.60 -31.16
CA ASN A 24 -20.49 -16.73 -31.52
C ASN A 24 -21.46 -17.48 -32.48
N PRO A 25 -22.69 -17.82 -32.05
CA PRO A 25 -23.61 -18.60 -32.86
C PRO A 25 -24.25 -17.79 -33.99
N TYR A 26 -24.08 -16.45 -34.01
CA TYR A 26 -24.73 -15.55 -34.97
C TYR A 26 -23.86 -15.25 -36.20
N ILE A 27 -22.59 -15.65 -36.20
CA ILE A 27 -21.65 -15.39 -37.30
C ILE A 27 -21.08 -16.73 -37.78
N SER A 28 -21.64 -17.23 -38.88
CA SER A 28 -21.12 -18.42 -39.57
C SER A 28 -19.72 -18.13 -40.13
N ASP A 29 -18.82 -19.11 -40.06
CA ASP A 29 -17.45 -19.04 -40.60
C ASP A 29 -16.51 -18.01 -39.95
N SER A 30 -16.78 -17.62 -38.70
CA SER A 30 -15.83 -16.86 -37.87
C SER A 30 -15.33 -17.69 -36.69
N ASP A 31 -14.11 -17.39 -36.24
CA ASP A 31 -13.57 -17.82 -34.95
C ASP A 31 -13.90 -16.81 -33.83
N GLU A 32 -14.91 -15.95 -34.05
CA GLU A 32 -15.32 -14.96 -33.08
C GLU A 32 -16.00 -15.64 -31.88
N GLU A 33 -15.61 -15.23 -30.68
CA GLU A 33 -16.15 -15.73 -29.42
C GLU A 33 -16.93 -14.63 -28.70
N ILE A 34 -18.02 -15.01 -28.05
CA ILE A 34 -18.74 -14.17 -27.10
C ILE A 34 -18.09 -14.39 -25.73
N THR A 35 -17.55 -13.32 -25.16
CA THR A 35 -16.95 -13.32 -23.84
C THR A 35 -17.95 -12.91 -22.76
N PHE A 36 -17.54 -13.04 -21.50
CA PHE A 36 -18.29 -12.50 -20.37
C PHE A 36 -18.49 -10.98 -20.50
N VAL A 37 -17.47 -10.25 -20.96
CA VAL A 37 -17.52 -8.80 -21.16
C VAL A 37 -18.59 -8.43 -22.16
N ASP A 38 -18.66 -9.14 -23.30
CA ASP A 38 -19.67 -8.90 -24.34
C ASP A 38 -21.08 -9.11 -23.80
N THR A 39 -21.25 -10.13 -22.97
CA THR A 39 -22.52 -10.43 -22.29
C THR A 39 -22.91 -9.28 -21.35
N LEU A 40 -21.97 -8.81 -20.52
CA LEU A 40 -22.23 -7.72 -19.58
C LEU A 40 -22.55 -6.41 -20.31
N LEU A 41 -21.79 -6.07 -21.35
CA LEU A 41 -22.05 -4.91 -22.21
C LEU A 41 -23.42 -4.98 -22.91
N GLY A 42 -23.88 -6.19 -23.24
CA GLY A 42 -25.23 -6.42 -23.75
C GLY A 42 -26.30 -6.15 -22.70
N LEU A 43 -26.13 -6.71 -21.49
CA LEU A 43 -27.07 -6.53 -20.38
C LEU A 43 -27.16 -5.06 -19.92
N MET A 44 -26.05 -4.33 -19.89
CA MET A 44 -25.99 -2.92 -19.53
C MET A 44 -26.83 -2.00 -20.44
N LYS A 45 -27.24 -2.47 -21.64
CA LYS A 45 -28.14 -1.71 -22.54
C LYS A 45 -29.62 -1.78 -22.12
N ILE A 46 -29.96 -2.61 -21.14
CA ILE A 46 -31.34 -2.79 -20.67
C ILE A 46 -31.61 -1.78 -19.54
N GLU A 47 -32.37 -0.72 -19.83
CA GLU A 47 -32.57 0.43 -18.92
C GLU A 47 -33.13 0.07 -17.53
N ASN A 48 -33.94 -0.99 -17.43
CA ASN A 48 -34.57 -1.41 -16.18
C ASN A 48 -33.81 -2.54 -15.46
N LEU A 49 -32.52 -2.69 -15.75
CA LEU A 49 -31.65 -3.73 -15.19
C LEU A 49 -30.51 -3.11 -14.37
N ASP A 50 -30.33 -3.61 -13.14
CA ASP A 50 -29.20 -3.29 -12.26
C ASP A 50 -28.33 -4.54 -12.09
N ILE A 51 -27.03 -4.44 -12.30
CA ILE A 51 -26.16 -5.61 -12.45
C ILE A 51 -25.01 -5.52 -11.46
N TYR A 52 -24.85 -6.58 -10.68
CA TYR A 52 -23.79 -6.75 -9.69
C TYR A 52 -22.97 -7.96 -10.08
N VAL A 53 -21.66 -7.78 -10.08
CA VAL A 53 -20.72 -8.78 -10.54
C VAL A 53 -19.64 -8.94 -9.48
N THR A 54 -19.37 -10.18 -9.09
CA THR A 54 -18.29 -10.54 -8.19
C THR A 54 -17.31 -11.47 -8.90
N GLY A 55 -16.04 -11.37 -8.51
CA GLY A 55 -14.99 -12.22 -9.03
C GLY A 55 -13.71 -12.05 -8.25
N SER A 56 -12.86 -13.07 -8.32
CA SER A 56 -11.55 -13.05 -7.70
C SER A 56 -10.51 -12.34 -8.58
N ASN A 57 -9.73 -11.46 -7.96
CA ASN A 57 -8.57 -10.80 -8.59
C ASN A 57 -7.42 -11.78 -8.90
N SER A 58 -7.53 -13.06 -8.52
CA SER A 58 -6.55 -14.11 -8.83
C SER A 58 -6.33 -14.32 -10.33
N LYS A 59 -7.36 -14.05 -11.16
CA LYS A 59 -7.36 -14.33 -12.60
C LYS A 59 -7.59 -13.12 -13.51
N ILE A 60 -8.21 -12.04 -13.02
CA ILE A 60 -8.50 -10.83 -13.82
C ILE A 60 -8.15 -9.61 -12.96
N LEU A 61 -7.24 -8.75 -13.42
CA LEU A 61 -6.89 -7.52 -12.70
C LEU A 61 -8.01 -6.49 -12.80
N SER A 62 -8.23 -5.71 -11.74
CA SER A 62 -9.15 -4.54 -11.75
C SER A 62 -8.88 -3.62 -12.95
N LYS A 63 -7.60 -3.43 -13.30
CA LYS A 63 -7.18 -2.63 -14.48
C LYS A 63 -7.58 -3.26 -15.81
N ASP A 64 -7.55 -4.58 -15.91
CA ASP A 64 -7.98 -5.29 -17.12
C ASP A 64 -9.50 -5.18 -17.29
N ILE A 65 -10.24 -5.26 -16.18
CA ILE A 65 -11.69 -5.04 -16.15
C ILE A 65 -12.02 -3.63 -16.65
N LEU A 66 -11.43 -2.57 -16.09
CA LEU A 66 -11.69 -1.19 -16.51
C LEU A 66 -11.37 -0.96 -18.00
N THR A 67 -10.25 -1.52 -18.46
CA THR A 67 -9.84 -1.45 -19.88
C THR A 67 -10.89 -2.11 -20.78
N GLN A 68 -11.43 -3.27 -20.38
CA GLN A 68 -12.48 -3.98 -21.11
C GLN A 68 -13.80 -3.20 -21.16
N PHE A 69 -14.10 -2.40 -20.14
CA PHE A 69 -15.28 -1.52 -20.10
C PHE A 69 -15.05 -0.13 -20.73
N ARG A 70 -13.92 0.09 -21.43
CA ARG A 70 -13.59 1.32 -22.17
C ARG A 70 -13.83 2.59 -21.37
N ASP A 71 -13.29 2.63 -20.15
CA ASP A 71 -13.34 3.78 -19.24
C ASP A 71 -14.76 4.20 -18.80
N ARG A 72 -15.75 3.29 -18.89
CA ARG A 72 -17.13 3.53 -18.42
C ARG A 72 -17.37 3.07 -16.98
N GLY A 73 -16.38 3.23 -16.11
CA GLY A 73 -16.48 2.80 -14.73
C GLY A 73 -15.59 3.62 -13.80
N ASP A 74 -16.06 3.78 -12.58
CA ASP A 74 -15.26 4.28 -11.47
C ASP A 74 -14.68 3.10 -10.69
N GLU A 75 -13.42 3.21 -10.27
CA GLU A 75 -12.79 2.22 -9.40
C GLU A 75 -12.88 2.68 -7.94
N ILE A 76 -13.39 1.81 -7.08
CA ILE A 76 -13.37 2.01 -5.63
C ILE A 76 -12.42 0.97 -5.05
N HIS A 77 -11.25 1.44 -4.59
CA HIS A 77 -10.28 0.59 -3.94
C HIS A 77 -10.69 0.35 -2.47
N VAL A 78 -10.80 -0.92 -2.08
CA VAL A 78 -11.14 -1.32 -0.70
C VAL A 78 -9.86 -1.74 0.03
N TYR A 79 -9.52 -1.02 1.10
CA TYR A 79 -8.37 -1.31 1.94
C TYR A 79 -8.74 -2.29 3.08
N PRO A 80 -7.74 -2.93 3.72
CA PRO A 80 -7.92 -3.47 5.07
C PRO A 80 -8.50 -2.42 6.01
N LEU A 81 -9.06 -2.85 7.14
CA LEU A 81 -9.65 -1.94 8.12
C LEU A 81 -8.64 -0.87 8.51
N SER A 82 -9.07 0.38 8.45
CA SER A 82 -8.36 1.50 9.04
C SER A 82 -8.21 1.30 10.55
N PHE A 83 -7.23 1.99 11.14
CA PHE A 83 -7.12 1.97 12.59
C PHE A 83 -8.39 2.48 13.28
N THR A 84 -9.11 3.45 12.71
CA THR A 84 -10.40 3.92 13.24
C THR A 84 -11.44 2.82 13.28
N GLU A 85 -11.66 2.12 12.16
CA GLU A 85 -12.60 1.00 12.09
C GLU A 85 -12.22 -0.12 13.06
N PHE A 86 -10.93 -0.44 13.14
CA PHE A 86 -10.39 -1.44 14.06
C PHE A 86 -10.55 -1.00 15.52
N TYR A 87 -10.25 0.25 15.82
CA TYR A 87 -10.34 0.83 17.16
C TYR A 87 -11.77 0.77 17.70
N ASP A 88 -12.77 1.01 16.86
CA ASP A 88 -14.18 1.02 17.25
C ASP A 88 -14.70 -0.35 17.67
N THR A 89 -14.08 -1.45 17.20
CA THR A 89 -14.49 -2.80 17.62
C THR A 89 -13.96 -3.20 19.01
N TYR A 90 -12.99 -2.47 19.55
CA TYR A 90 -12.39 -2.76 20.85
C TYR A 90 -13.04 -1.96 21.98
N LYS A 91 -13.30 -2.64 23.11
CA LYS A 91 -13.72 -2.00 24.38
C LYS A 91 -12.55 -1.30 25.05
N ASP A 92 -11.42 -2.01 25.19
CA ASP A 92 -10.17 -1.42 25.66
C ASP A 92 -9.38 -0.87 24.47
N LYS A 93 -9.37 0.45 24.39
CA LYS A 93 -8.75 1.23 23.32
C LYS A 93 -7.22 1.12 23.29
N ASN A 94 -6.58 0.80 24.42
CA ASN A 94 -5.14 0.58 24.45
C ASN A 94 -4.75 -0.76 23.83
N LEU A 95 -5.62 -1.78 23.94
CA LEU A 95 -5.41 -3.07 23.28
C LEU A 95 -5.54 -2.94 21.75
N ALA A 96 -6.43 -2.08 21.26
CA ALA A 96 -6.62 -1.87 19.83
C ALA A 96 -5.32 -1.51 19.10
N TRP A 97 -4.55 -0.55 19.62
CA TRP A 97 -3.27 -0.15 19.02
C TRP A 97 -2.25 -1.29 19.02
N ARG A 98 -2.13 -2.01 20.14
CA ARG A 98 -1.20 -3.13 20.28
C ARG A 98 -1.52 -4.25 19.30
N ASP A 99 -2.79 -4.62 19.17
CA ASP A 99 -3.23 -5.66 18.24
C ASP A 99 -3.07 -5.21 16.79
N TYR A 100 -3.40 -3.95 16.46
CA TYR A 100 -3.28 -3.43 15.09
C TYR A 100 -1.83 -3.41 14.60
N VAL A 101 -0.88 -3.01 15.46
CA VAL A 101 0.57 -3.02 15.15
C VAL A 101 1.10 -4.44 14.87
N VAL A 102 0.51 -5.45 15.51
CA VAL A 102 0.95 -6.85 15.39
C VAL A 102 0.24 -7.59 14.26
N PHE A 103 -1.09 -7.50 14.20
CA PHE A 103 -1.94 -8.31 13.32
C PHE A 103 -2.54 -7.53 12.14
N GLY A 104 -2.35 -6.21 12.06
CA GLY A 104 -2.92 -5.38 11.03
C GLY A 104 -4.43 -5.19 11.13
N GLY A 105 -5.05 -4.85 10.00
CA GLY A 105 -6.47 -4.53 9.84
C GLY A 105 -7.24 -5.54 8.98
N MET A 106 -6.71 -6.74 8.73
CA MET A 106 -7.44 -7.76 7.98
C MET A 106 -8.77 -8.11 8.67
N PRO A 107 -9.96 -7.90 8.06
CA PRO A 107 -11.23 -7.90 8.80
C PRO A 107 -11.53 -9.16 9.61
N TYR A 108 -11.15 -10.34 9.10
CA TYR A 108 -11.44 -11.62 9.76
C TYR A 108 -10.66 -11.81 11.07
N ILE A 109 -9.55 -11.10 11.29
CA ILE A 109 -8.76 -11.22 12.54
C ILE A 109 -9.58 -10.80 13.78
N LEU A 110 -10.59 -9.94 13.59
CA LEU A 110 -11.47 -9.47 14.67
C LEU A 110 -12.39 -10.58 15.20
N ARG A 111 -12.55 -11.69 14.47
CA ARG A 111 -13.32 -12.86 14.89
C ARG A 111 -12.49 -13.88 15.67
N LEU A 112 -11.17 -13.68 15.75
CA LEU A 112 -10.23 -14.60 16.35
C LEU A 112 -9.78 -14.06 17.70
N GLU A 113 -9.74 -14.91 18.72
CA GLU A 113 -9.48 -14.48 20.09
C GLU A 113 -8.00 -14.61 20.44
N THR A 114 -7.37 -15.70 20.03
CA THR A 114 -6.00 -16.03 20.44
C THR A 114 -4.96 -15.57 19.42
N PHE A 115 -3.73 -15.37 19.90
CA PHE A 115 -2.58 -15.07 19.04
C PHE A 115 -2.36 -16.18 17.99
N GLU A 116 -2.49 -17.45 18.39
CA GLU A 116 -2.25 -18.60 17.52
C GLU A 116 -3.26 -18.69 16.38
N GLU A 117 -4.55 -18.46 16.67
CA GLU A 117 -5.59 -18.38 15.65
C GLU A 117 -5.32 -17.25 14.65
N LYS A 118 -5.05 -16.03 15.15
CA LYS A 118 -4.73 -14.87 14.31
C LYS A 118 -3.50 -15.11 13.44
N SER A 119 -2.43 -15.66 14.02
CA SER A 119 -1.19 -16.01 13.33
C SER A 119 -1.42 -17.04 12.23
N THR A 120 -2.14 -18.13 12.56
CA THR A 120 -2.46 -19.21 11.61
C THR A 120 -3.32 -18.70 10.45
N TYR A 121 -4.34 -17.91 10.75
CA TYR A 121 -5.17 -17.28 9.73
C TYR A 121 -4.35 -16.39 8.78
N LEU A 122 -3.55 -15.46 9.33
CA LEU A 122 -2.73 -14.56 8.52
C LEU A 122 -1.72 -15.32 7.67
N LYS A 123 -1.16 -16.41 8.20
CA LYS A 123 -0.21 -17.26 7.48
C LYS A 123 -0.89 -17.94 6.29
N ASN A 124 -2.03 -18.58 6.53
CA ASN A 124 -2.80 -19.26 5.48
C ASN A 124 -3.28 -18.26 4.43
N LEU A 125 -3.76 -17.09 4.84
CA LEU A 125 -4.16 -16.02 3.93
C LEU A 125 -2.98 -15.59 3.04
N PHE A 126 -1.81 -15.37 3.63
CA PHE A 126 -0.64 -14.95 2.89
C PHE A 126 -0.15 -16.03 1.91
N GLU A 127 0.02 -17.26 2.38
CA GLU A 127 0.58 -18.37 1.57
C GLU A 127 -0.40 -18.89 0.52
N GLU A 128 -1.64 -19.23 0.91
CA GLU A 128 -2.61 -19.90 0.03
C GLU A 128 -3.43 -18.95 -0.83
N THR A 129 -3.56 -17.68 -0.45
CA THR A 129 -4.26 -16.67 -1.28
C THR A 129 -3.25 -15.82 -2.02
N TYR A 130 -2.50 -14.98 -1.31
CA TYR A 130 -1.67 -13.96 -1.97
C TYR A 130 -0.53 -14.55 -2.79
N ILE A 131 0.32 -15.40 -2.19
CA ILE A 131 1.52 -15.92 -2.88
C ILE A 131 1.15 -16.90 -3.99
N LYS A 132 0.23 -17.82 -3.71
CA LYS A 132 -0.25 -18.78 -4.69
C LYS A 132 -0.87 -18.10 -5.91
N ASP A 133 -1.73 -17.09 -5.70
CA ASP A 133 -2.34 -16.33 -6.78
C ASP A 133 -1.29 -15.61 -7.65
N ILE A 134 -0.23 -15.06 -7.04
CA ILE A 134 0.86 -14.43 -7.82
C ILE A 134 1.56 -15.47 -8.69
N ILE A 135 1.91 -16.62 -8.12
CA ILE A 135 2.65 -17.69 -8.80
C ILE A 135 1.84 -18.25 -9.97
N GLU A 136 0.57 -18.58 -9.74
CA GLU A 136 -0.32 -19.16 -10.75
C GLU A 136 -0.60 -18.18 -11.88
N ARG A 137 -0.95 -16.92 -11.54
CA ARG A 137 -1.26 -15.86 -12.52
C ARG A 137 -0.08 -15.54 -13.42
N ASN A 138 1.10 -15.43 -12.85
CA ASN A 138 2.31 -15.07 -13.57
C ASN A 138 3.09 -16.28 -14.13
N LYS A 139 2.54 -17.50 -13.97
CA LYS A 139 3.11 -18.76 -14.44
C LYS A 139 4.55 -18.98 -13.96
N ILE A 140 4.82 -18.67 -12.69
CA ILE A 140 6.16 -18.74 -12.08
C ILE A 140 6.43 -20.17 -11.59
N GLN A 141 6.70 -21.10 -12.50
CA GLN A 141 6.81 -22.52 -12.13
C GLN A 141 8.17 -22.91 -11.52
N ASN A 142 9.27 -22.30 -11.99
CA ASN A 142 10.65 -22.69 -11.60
C ASN A 142 11.39 -21.59 -10.82
N SER A 143 10.68 -20.62 -10.27
CA SER A 143 11.30 -19.45 -9.60
C SER A 143 10.50 -18.94 -8.40
N SER A 144 9.64 -19.79 -7.83
CA SER A 144 8.90 -19.49 -6.60
C SER A 144 9.84 -19.14 -5.45
N ASP A 145 10.97 -19.85 -5.31
CA ASP A 145 11.95 -19.63 -4.25
C ASP A 145 12.61 -18.24 -4.36
N ILE A 146 12.82 -17.75 -5.58
CA ILE A 146 13.37 -16.41 -5.81
C ILE A 146 12.36 -15.36 -5.37
N LEU A 147 11.08 -15.54 -5.71
CA LEU A 147 10.00 -14.66 -5.29
C LEU A 147 9.88 -14.63 -3.77
N ASP A 148 9.99 -15.80 -3.13
CA ASP A 148 10.01 -15.97 -1.68
C ASP A 148 11.18 -15.21 -1.02
N ILE A 149 12.41 -15.42 -1.49
CA ILE A 149 13.60 -14.72 -0.97
C ILE A 149 13.47 -13.20 -1.16
N LEU A 150 13.00 -12.74 -2.32
CA LEU A 150 12.82 -11.31 -2.58
C LEU A 150 11.83 -10.71 -1.59
N LEU A 151 10.71 -11.39 -1.34
CA LEU A 151 9.71 -10.92 -0.39
C LEU A 151 10.27 -10.87 1.03
N ASN A 152 11.10 -11.83 1.45
CA ASN A 152 11.80 -11.78 2.73
C ASN A 152 12.73 -10.56 2.83
N PHE A 153 13.47 -10.26 1.75
CA PHE A 153 14.32 -9.07 1.71
C PHE A 153 13.49 -7.79 1.87
N ILE A 154 12.36 -7.67 1.19
CA ILE A 154 11.48 -6.50 1.30
C ILE A 154 10.83 -6.42 2.69
N SER A 155 10.32 -7.52 3.25
CA SER A 155 9.76 -7.55 4.60
C SER A 155 10.77 -7.11 5.66
N SER A 156 12.04 -7.52 5.51
CA SER A 156 13.15 -7.13 6.40
C SER A 156 13.63 -5.69 6.23
N ALA A 157 13.28 -5.04 5.11
CA ALA A 157 13.72 -3.70 4.76
C ALA A 157 12.53 -2.77 4.47
N ILE A 158 11.41 -3.03 5.15
CA ILE A 158 10.18 -2.23 5.02
C ILE A 158 10.48 -0.76 5.36
N GLY A 159 9.95 0.16 4.55
CA GLY A 159 10.22 1.60 4.73
C GLY A 159 11.68 2.01 4.47
N SER A 160 12.55 1.13 3.98
CA SER A 160 13.92 1.50 3.59
C SER A 160 14.04 1.73 2.09
N LEU A 161 14.87 2.71 1.69
CA LEU A 161 15.17 2.94 0.28
C LEU A 161 15.89 1.73 -0.34
N THR A 162 15.28 1.20 -1.40
CA THR A 162 15.82 0.08 -2.17
C THR A 162 15.63 0.28 -3.66
N ASN A 163 16.35 -0.51 -4.45
CA ASN A 163 16.21 -0.56 -5.89
C ASN A 163 16.54 -1.96 -6.42
N PRO A 164 16.11 -2.28 -7.65
CA PRO A 164 16.29 -3.62 -8.22
C PRO A 164 17.76 -4.07 -8.31
N LEU A 165 18.71 -3.15 -8.51
CA LEU A 165 20.14 -3.47 -8.56
C LEU A 165 20.69 -3.81 -7.16
N LYS A 166 20.32 -3.04 -6.12
CA LYS A 166 20.70 -3.30 -4.73
C LYS A 166 20.22 -4.69 -4.28
N LEU A 167 18.99 -5.04 -4.65
CA LEU A 167 18.39 -6.35 -4.35
C LEU A 167 19.08 -7.47 -5.12
N SER A 168 19.31 -7.30 -6.42
CA SER A 168 20.08 -8.25 -7.25
C SER A 168 21.47 -8.53 -6.65
N ASN A 169 22.18 -7.48 -6.21
CA ASN A 169 23.47 -7.64 -5.53
C ASN A 169 23.34 -8.39 -4.20
N ARG A 170 22.26 -8.14 -3.44
CA ARG A 170 21.96 -8.84 -2.18
C ARG A 170 21.72 -10.34 -2.39
N PHE A 171 20.97 -10.71 -3.43
CA PHE A 171 20.80 -12.11 -3.85
C PHE A 171 22.14 -12.80 -4.12
N LEU A 172 23.04 -12.12 -4.83
CA LEU A 172 24.36 -12.67 -5.14
C LEU A 172 25.22 -12.80 -3.87
N SER A 173 25.20 -11.82 -2.97
CA SER A 173 26.03 -11.83 -1.77
C SER A 173 25.56 -12.87 -0.74
N GLU A 174 24.26 -12.88 -0.43
CA GLU A 174 23.65 -13.67 0.66
C GLU A 174 23.28 -15.09 0.23
N ASN A 175 22.74 -15.27 -0.99
CA ASN A 175 22.22 -16.57 -1.44
C ASN A 175 23.06 -17.23 -2.54
N LYS A 176 24.08 -16.54 -3.07
CA LYS A 176 24.88 -16.98 -4.24
C LYS A 176 24.03 -17.20 -5.50
N ILE A 177 22.91 -16.48 -5.61
CA ILE A 177 22.01 -16.55 -6.76
C ILE A 177 22.26 -15.32 -7.64
N SER A 178 22.60 -15.54 -8.90
CA SER A 178 22.67 -14.47 -9.90
C SER A 178 21.30 -14.24 -10.51
N ILE A 179 20.75 -13.04 -10.31
CA ILE A 179 19.46 -12.63 -10.85
C ILE A 179 19.55 -11.23 -11.44
N SER A 180 18.96 -11.02 -12.60
CA SER A 180 18.95 -9.70 -13.24
C SER A 180 18.08 -8.71 -12.47
N HIS A 181 18.48 -7.44 -12.46
CA HIS A 181 17.66 -6.37 -11.87
C HIS A 181 16.29 -6.25 -12.57
N ASN A 182 16.18 -6.57 -13.86
CA ASN A 182 14.91 -6.58 -14.59
C ASN A 182 13.95 -7.65 -14.05
N THR A 183 14.45 -8.84 -13.70
CA THR A 183 13.64 -9.89 -13.07
C THR A 183 13.15 -9.44 -11.70
N ILE A 184 14.02 -8.78 -10.91
CA ILE A 184 13.63 -8.21 -9.62
C ILE A 184 12.54 -7.15 -9.79
N SER A 185 12.70 -6.20 -10.73
CA SER A 185 11.67 -5.19 -11.02
C SER A 185 10.32 -5.83 -11.36
N LYS A 186 10.34 -6.89 -12.17
CA LYS A 186 9.14 -7.63 -12.58
C LYS A 186 8.46 -8.33 -11.40
N TYR A 187 9.22 -8.91 -10.46
CA TYR A 187 8.63 -9.52 -9.27
C TYR A 187 8.10 -8.48 -8.28
N LEU A 188 8.76 -7.32 -8.17
CA LEU A 188 8.24 -6.20 -7.38
C LEU A 188 6.89 -5.71 -7.93
N SER A 189 6.74 -5.60 -9.26
CA SER A 189 5.46 -5.21 -9.86
C SER A 189 4.37 -6.25 -9.60
N TYR A 190 4.69 -7.54 -9.55
CA TYR A 190 3.74 -8.57 -9.19
C TYR A 190 3.19 -8.42 -7.77
N PHE A 191 4.03 -8.02 -6.80
CA PHE A 191 3.58 -7.76 -5.43
C PHE A 191 2.71 -6.50 -5.33
N GLU A 192 2.96 -5.49 -6.16
CA GLU A 192 2.12 -4.28 -6.23
C GLU A 192 0.77 -4.56 -6.91
N GLU A 193 0.78 -5.30 -8.02
CA GLU A 193 -0.44 -5.71 -8.75
C GLU A 193 -1.34 -6.64 -7.93
N SER A 194 -0.76 -7.40 -6.99
CA SER A 194 -1.50 -8.24 -6.05
C SER A 194 -1.90 -7.51 -4.76
N TYR A 195 -1.62 -6.21 -4.64
CA TYR A 195 -1.86 -5.39 -3.44
C TYR A 195 -1.21 -5.95 -2.16
N ILE A 196 -0.08 -6.65 -2.27
CA ILE A 196 0.73 -7.01 -1.09
C ILE A 196 1.58 -5.80 -0.68
N LEU A 197 2.15 -5.12 -1.68
CA LEU A 197 3.02 -3.97 -1.51
C LEU A 197 2.43 -2.73 -2.17
N TYR A 198 2.80 -1.59 -1.62
CA TYR A 198 2.72 -0.28 -2.26
C TYR A 198 4.11 0.34 -2.25
N SER A 199 4.40 1.19 -3.24
CA SER A 199 5.65 1.94 -3.30
C SER A 199 5.44 3.44 -3.13
N ALA A 200 6.36 4.07 -2.40
CA ALA A 200 6.49 5.52 -2.32
C ALA A 200 7.69 5.95 -3.15
N LYS A 201 7.46 6.87 -4.10
CA LYS A 201 8.52 7.39 -4.97
C LYS A 201 9.33 8.43 -4.24
N ARG A 202 10.60 8.52 -4.59
CA ARG A 202 11.47 9.54 -4.05
C ARG A 202 11.26 10.86 -4.82
N TYR A 203 11.09 11.95 -4.10
CA TYR A 203 10.83 13.29 -4.62
C TYR A 203 11.86 14.29 -4.10
N ASP A 204 12.56 14.98 -5.00
CA ASP A 204 13.44 16.10 -4.66
C ASP A 204 12.58 17.34 -4.37
N ILE A 205 12.50 17.72 -3.09
CA ILE A 205 11.67 18.84 -2.64
C ILE A 205 12.13 20.17 -3.24
N LYS A 206 13.45 20.37 -3.40
CA LYS A 206 14.01 21.63 -3.91
C LYS A 206 14.09 21.66 -5.43
N GLY A 207 14.48 20.53 -6.04
CA GLY A 207 14.62 20.40 -7.48
C GLY A 207 13.30 20.15 -8.21
N ALA A 208 12.23 19.80 -7.48
CA ALA A 208 10.93 19.39 -8.01
C ALA A 208 11.03 18.25 -9.04
N LYS A 209 11.89 17.26 -8.74
CA LYS A 209 12.17 16.12 -9.62
C LYS A 209 11.79 14.81 -8.95
N TYR A 210 11.17 13.94 -9.74
CA TYR A 210 10.92 12.56 -9.36
C TYR A 210 12.11 11.68 -9.73
N PHE A 211 12.49 10.79 -8.82
CA PHE A 211 13.43 9.71 -9.12
C PHE A 211 12.66 8.44 -9.46
N THR A 212 13.09 7.71 -10.49
CA THR A 212 12.53 6.39 -10.81
C THR A 212 12.92 5.35 -9.75
N THR A 213 14.13 5.46 -9.20
CA THR A 213 14.65 4.65 -8.09
C THR A 213 15.68 5.48 -7.31
N PRO A 214 15.96 5.17 -6.02
CA PRO A 214 15.34 4.14 -5.18
C PRO A 214 13.91 4.50 -4.74
N LEU A 215 13.15 3.47 -4.35
CA LEU A 215 11.78 3.54 -3.83
C LEU A 215 11.75 3.00 -2.39
N LYS A 216 10.77 3.41 -1.60
CA LYS A 216 10.38 2.69 -0.38
C LYS A 216 9.20 1.78 -0.68
N TYR A 217 9.19 0.58 -0.12
CA TYR A 217 8.07 -0.35 -0.20
C TYR A 217 7.42 -0.50 1.18
N TYR A 218 6.11 -0.48 1.19
CA TYR A 218 5.25 -0.69 2.36
C TYR A 218 4.30 -1.83 2.08
N PHE A 219 3.99 -2.63 3.10
CA PHE A 219 2.95 -3.64 2.99
C PHE A 219 1.58 -3.01 3.10
N ALA A 220 0.63 -3.50 2.31
CA ALA A 220 -0.77 -3.05 2.37
C ALA A 220 -1.40 -3.27 3.77
N ASP A 221 -0.86 -4.21 4.53
CA ASP A 221 -1.25 -4.53 5.89
C ASP A 221 -0.05 -5.02 6.70
N ILE A 222 0.11 -4.50 7.93
CA ILE A 222 1.29 -4.86 8.74
C ILE A 222 1.23 -6.29 9.28
N GLY A 223 0.03 -6.86 9.45
CA GLY A 223 -0.16 -8.26 9.82
C GLY A 223 0.43 -9.21 8.77
N LEU A 224 0.23 -8.89 7.49
CA LEU A 224 0.84 -9.66 6.38
C LEU A 224 2.37 -9.58 6.40
N ARG A 225 2.93 -8.40 6.69
CA ARG A 225 4.39 -8.27 6.85
C ARG A 225 4.92 -9.05 8.04
N ASN A 226 4.23 -8.97 9.17
CA ASN A 226 4.67 -9.58 10.42
C ASN A 226 4.58 -11.10 10.35
N VAL A 227 3.51 -11.67 9.78
CA VAL A 227 3.40 -13.12 9.60
C VAL A 227 4.47 -13.67 8.67
N ARG A 228 4.84 -12.91 7.63
CA ARG A 228 5.93 -13.28 6.72
C ARG A 228 7.26 -13.46 7.44
N LEU A 229 7.51 -12.66 8.48
CA LEU A 229 8.69 -12.77 9.33
C LEU A 229 8.48 -13.63 10.58
N ASN A 230 7.39 -14.41 10.61
CA ASN A 230 6.98 -15.23 11.75
C ASN A 230 6.88 -14.44 13.05
N PHE A 231 6.48 -13.17 12.98
CA PHE A 231 6.37 -12.23 14.11
C PHE A 231 7.68 -12.03 14.91
N ARG A 232 8.85 -12.40 14.35
CA ARG A 232 10.14 -12.33 15.06
C ARG A 232 10.72 -10.93 15.14
N GLN A 233 10.39 -10.08 14.17
CA GLN A 233 10.94 -8.73 14.03
C GLN A 233 9.80 -7.73 14.16
N VAL A 234 9.74 -7.00 15.27
CA VAL A 234 8.80 -5.89 15.46
C VAL A 234 9.62 -4.61 15.55
N GLU A 235 9.96 -4.06 14.37
CA GLU A 235 10.68 -2.79 14.27
C GLU A 235 9.66 -1.66 14.30
N GLU A 236 9.34 -1.19 15.50
CA GLU A 236 8.23 -0.26 15.74
C GLU A 236 8.30 1.01 14.89
N THR A 237 9.49 1.56 14.62
CA THR A 237 9.66 2.76 13.77
C THR A 237 9.12 2.52 12.37
N HIS A 238 9.57 1.46 11.68
CA HIS A 238 9.14 1.16 10.33
C HIS A 238 7.71 0.64 10.25
N ILE A 239 7.22 -0.02 11.30
CA ILE A 239 5.81 -0.40 11.42
C ILE A 239 4.93 0.85 11.51
N MET A 240 5.28 1.81 12.37
CA MET A 240 4.55 3.06 12.51
C MET A 240 4.53 3.84 11.19
N GLU A 241 5.68 3.95 10.53
CA GLU A 241 5.82 4.56 9.20
C GLU A 241 4.88 3.89 8.18
N ASN A 242 4.87 2.55 8.10
CA ASN A 242 3.97 1.83 7.20
C ASN A 242 2.48 2.07 7.54
N ILE A 243 2.12 2.09 8.82
CA ILE A 243 0.73 2.34 9.25
C ILE A 243 0.29 3.75 8.80
N ILE A 244 1.15 4.75 9.00
CA ILE A 244 0.89 6.12 8.54
C ILE A 244 0.74 6.15 7.02
N TYR A 245 1.64 5.50 6.28
CA TYR A 245 1.57 5.43 4.82
C TYR A 245 0.24 4.83 4.34
N ASN A 246 -0.17 3.68 4.91
CA ASN A 246 -1.41 3.00 4.54
C ASN A 246 -2.63 3.89 4.80
N ASP A 247 -2.65 4.58 5.94
CA ASP A 247 -3.75 5.47 6.27
C ASP A 247 -3.81 6.70 5.34
N LEU A 248 -2.66 7.28 4.98
CA LEU A 248 -2.60 8.39 4.03
C LEU A 248 -3.12 8.00 2.63
N ILE A 249 -2.68 6.87 2.07
CA ILE A 249 -3.17 6.43 0.76
C ILE A 249 -4.66 6.06 0.82
N ARG A 250 -5.13 5.47 1.91
CA ARG A 250 -6.55 5.15 2.14
C ARG A 250 -7.42 6.41 2.14
N ARG A 251 -6.92 7.52 2.69
CA ARG A 251 -7.59 8.84 2.65
C ARG A 251 -7.52 9.52 1.27
N GLY A 252 -6.93 8.87 0.26
CA GLY A 252 -6.84 9.36 -1.11
C GLY A 252 -5.71 10.37 -1.34
N TYR A 253 -4.67 10.38 -0.50
CA TYR A 253 -3.48 11.20 -0.72
C TYR A 253 -2.47 10.49 -1.63
N ASN A 254 -1.76 11.27 -2.43
CA ASN A 254 -0.53 10.82 -3.09
C ASN A 254 0.63 10.98 -2.10
N VAL A 255 1.36 9.90 -1.86
CA VAL A 255 2.39 9.85 -0.82
C VAL A 255 3.74 9.47 -1.43
N ASP A 256 4.67 10.41 -1.37
CA ASP A 256 6.05 10.26 -1.83
C ASP A 256 7.02 10.37 -0.63
N VAL A 257 8.26 9.92 -0.79
CA VAL A 257 9.35 10.15 0.17
C VAL A 257 10.11 11.40 -0.26
N GLY A 258 10.23 12.37 0.64
CA GLY A 258 10.89 13.63 0.35
C GLY A 258 12.39 13.55 0.54
N VAL A 259 13.14 14.27 -0.29
CA VAL A 259 14.56 14.50 -0.08
C VAL A 259 14.89 15.98 -0.10
N VAL A 260 15.63 16.38 0.93
CA VAL A 260 16.18 17.71 1.08
C VAL A 260 17.69 17.65 1.00
N GLU A 261 18.25 18.34 0.02
CA GLU A 261 19.69 18.46 -0.14
C GLU A 261 20.21 19.77 0.45
N TYR A 262 21.36 19.71 1.13
CA TYR A 262 22.11 20.90 1.52
C TYR A 262 23.61 20.67 1.46
N ASN A 263 24.36 21.76 1.35
CA ASN A 263 25.82 21.71 1.36
C ASN A 263 26.31 21.97 2.79
N GLN A 264 27.14 21.07 3.31
CA GLN A 264 27.87 21.26 4.55
C GLN A 264 29.36 21.35 4.22
N THR A 265 30.04 22.34 4.79
CA THR A 265 31.50 22.46 4.67
C THR A 265 32.13 21.77 5.87
N GLU A 266 32.96 20.77 5.61
CA GLU A 266 33.77 20.05 6.61
C GLU A 266 35.20 20.00 6.06
N ASP A 267 36.18 20.42 6.85
CA ASP A 267 37.60 20.48 6.46
C ASP A 267 37.87 21.18 5.10
N ASN A 268 37.28 22.36 4.88
CA ASN A 268 37.35 23.12 3.63
C ASN A 268 36.84 22.38 2.37
N LYS A 269 36.17 21.23 2.53
CA LYS A 269 35.51 20.49 1.46
C LYS A 269 34.01 20.65 1.59
N LYS A 270 33.36 21.03 0.48
CA LYS A 270 31.90 21.05 0.39
C LYS A 270 31.41 19.63 0.20
N LYS A 271 30.66 19.12 1.16
CA LYS A 271 29.96 17.83 1.08
C LYS A 271 28.47 18.09 0.90
N LYS A 272 27.89 17.42 -0.10
CA LYS A 272 26.44 17.44 -0.32
C LYS A 272 25.80 16.39 0.58
N ILE A 273 24.92 16.81 1.47
CA ILE A 273 24.18 15.94 2.39
C ILE A 273 22.73 15.88 1.93
N GLN A 274 22.18 14.67 1.94
CA GLN A 274 20.78 14.41 1.64
C GLN A 274 20.11 14.00 2.95
N LEU A 275 19.04 14.69 3.30
CA LEU A 275 18.15 14.32 4.39
C LEU A 275 16.84 13.83 3.82
N GLU A 276 16.25 12.85 4.48
CA GLU A 276 14.97 12.27 4.11
C GLU A 276 13.85 12.94 4.92
N VAL A 277 12.70 13.11 4.27
CA VAL A 277 11.42 13.42 4.89
C VAL A 277 10.55 12.21 4.64
N ASP A 278 10.01 11.60 5.70
CA ASP A 278 9.30 10.32 5.57
C ASP A 278 8.19 10.40 4.52
N PHE A 279 7.36 11.46 4.56
CA PHE A 279 6.30 11.66 3.59
C PHE A 279 6.17 13.10 3.08
N VAL A 280 6.05 13.22 1.76
CA VAL A 280 5.52 14.38 1.03
C VAL A 280 4.13 13.99 0.55
N VAL A 281 3.12 14.59 1.16
CA VAL A 281 1.72 14.22 0.96
C VAL A 281 1.05 15.27 0.07
N ASN A 282 0.41 14.85 -1.02
CA ASN A 282 -0.27 15.75 -1.96
C ASN A 282 -1.70 15.31 -2.26
N ARG A 283 -2.64 16.25 -2.29
CA ARG A 283 -4.00 16.05 -2.85
C ARG A 283 -4.50 17.36 -3.45
N GLY A 284 -4.62 17.42 -4.77
CA GLY A 284 -4.98 18.65 -5.47
C GLY A 284 -3.98 19.78 -5.19
N ASN A 285 -4.44 20.88 -4.61
CA ASN A 285 -3.62 22.04 -4.23
C ASN A 285 -3.01 21.95 -2.83
N ILE A 286 -3.26 20.85 -2.12
CA ILE A 286 -2.81 20.66 -0.74
C ILE A 286 -1.49 19.88 -0.74
N LYS A 287 -0.52 20.35 0.05
CA LYS A 287 0.76 19.68 0.30
C LYS A 287 1.13 19.72 1.79
N TYR A 288 1.62 18.59 2.30
CA TYR A 288 2.18 18.47 3.65
C TYR A 288 3.51 17.75 3.64
N TYR A 289 4.33 18.06 4.64
CA TYR A 289 5.53 17.30 4.96
C TYR A 289 5.34 16.62 6.31
N ILE A 290 5.53 15.31 6.36
CA ILE A 290 5.32 14.51 7.57
C ILE A 290 6.62 13.81 7.92
N GLN A 291 7.02 13.91 9.18
CA GLN A 291 8.07 13.11 9.79
C GLN A 291 7.46 12.25 10.91
N SER A 292 7.81 10.97 10.95
CA SER A 292 7.42 10.04 11.99
C SER A 292 8.57 9.92 12.99
N ALA A 293 8.30 10.05 14.30
CA ALA A 293 9.33 10.00 15.33
C ALA A 293 8.88 9.16 16.53
N LEU A 294 9.58 8.07 16.80
CA LEU A 294 9.17 7.13 17.86
C LEU A 294 9.23 7.76 19.24
N ALA A 295 10.27 8.56 19.53
CA ALA A 295 10.39 9.30 20.77
C ALA A 295 11.24 10.57 20.58
N LEU A 296 10.84 11.67 21.23
CA LEU A 296 11.55 12.95 21.23
C LEU A 296 12.11 13.25 22.63
N GLU A 297 12.90 12.31 23.17
CA GLU A 297 13.37 12.35 24.56
C GLU A 297 14.45 13.41 24.81
N SER A 298 15.26 13.74 23.80
CA SER A 298 16.36 14.70 23.91
C SER A 298 16.28 15.78 22.84
N ASN A 299 16.81 16.97 23.16
CA ASN A 299 16.93 18.06 22.21
C ASN A 299 17.78 17.67 20.99
N GLU A 300 18.82 16.86 21.17
CA GLU A 300 19.66 16.37 20.07
C GLU A 300 18.89 15.45 19.12
N LYS A 301 18.16 14.45 19.64
CA LYS A 301 17.29 13.58 18.83
C LYS A 301 16.25 14.42 18.10
N ARG A 302 15.65 15.40 18.78
CA ARG A 302 14.67 16.31 18.18
C ARG A 302 15.28 17.14 17.05
N GLU A 303 16.46 17.72 17.25
CA GLU A 303 17.15 18.46 16.19
C GLU A 303 17.49 17.58 14.99
N GLN A 304 17.88 16.32 15.24
CA GLN A 304 18.18 15.36 14.18
C GLN A 304 16.95 15.01 13.34
N GLU A 305 15.84 14.62 13.98
CA GLU A 305 14.59 14.24 13.31
C GLU A 305 13.97 15.40 12.53
N LEU A 306 14.07 16.63 13.06
CA LEU A 306 13.48 17.82 12.42
C LEU A 306 14.38 18.46 11.36
N ASN A 307 15.65 18.05 11.27
CA ASN A 307 16.64 18.70 10.41
C ASN A 307 16.19 18.75 8.94
N SER A 308 15.51 17.70 8.46
CA SER A 308 14.96 17.66 7.10
C SER A 308 13.87 18.71 6.91
N LEU A 309 12.87 18.74 7.82
CA LEU A 309 11.75 19.68 7.79
C LEU A 309 12.18 21.15 7.91
N LYS A 310 13.13 21.45 8.80
CA LYS A 310 13.64 22.81 9.02
C LYS A 310 14.35 23.41 7.79
N ARG A 311 14.78 22.56 6.85
CA ARG A 311 15.49 22.97 5.62
C ARG A 311 14.57 23.14 4.42
N ILE A 312 13.27 22.97 4.61
CA ILE A 312 12.24 23.22 3.60
C ILE A 312 11.78 24.67 3.76
N ASN A 313 12.12 25.51 2.79
CA ASN A 313 11.92 26.97 2.87
C ASN A 313 10.57 27.44 2.31
N ASP A 314 9.56 26.58 2.27
CA ASP A 314 8.20 26.93 1.87
C ASP A 314 7.26 27.03 3.08
N SER A 315 6.04 27.50 2.84
CA SER A 315 5.01 27.71 3.85
C SER A 315 4.02 26.54 3.98
N PHE A 316 4.26 25.40 3.33
CA PHE A 316 3.39 24.25 3.51
C PHE A 316 3.51 23.69 4.92
N LYS A 317 2.39 23.17 5.45
CA LYS A 317 2.29 22.67 6.82
C LYS A 317 3.19 21.46 7.01
N LYS A 318 3.96 21.50 8.08
CA LYS A 318 4.93 20.46 8.50
C LYS A 318 4.36 19.78 9.74
N ILE A 319 4.28 18.45 9.72
CA ILE A 319 3.66 17.64 10.76
C ILE A 319 4.68 16.64 11.28
N VAL A 320 4.73 16.48 12.59
CA VAL A 320 5.52 15.46 13.27
C VAL A 320 4.56 14.55 14.02
N ILE A 321 4.52 13.29 13.60
CA ILE A 321 3.69 12.26 14.23
C ILE A 321 4.58 11.49 15.21
N ILE A 322 4.17 11.45 16.48
CA ILE A 322 4.91 10.74 17.52
C ILE A 322 4.14 9.56 18.07
N LYS A 323 4.85 8.57 18.62
CA LYS A 323 4.22 7.37 19.18
C LYS A 323 3.34 7.67 20.41
N ASP A 324 3.79 8.61 21.23
CA ASP A 324 3.15 8.90 22.52
C ASP A 324 1.86 9.71 22.39
N ASP A 325 0.97 9.55 23.37
CA ASP A 325 -0.23 10.35 23.49
C ASP A 325 0.15 11.75 23.99
N ILE A 326 -0.01 12.76 23.14
CA ILE A 326 0.30 14.16 23.46
C ILE A 326 -0.87 15.08 23.11
N ILE A 327 -0.93 16.22 23.80
CA ILE A 327 -1.82 17.31 23.38
C ILE A 327 -1.26 17.89 22.07
N PRO A 328 -2.02 17.88 20.96
CA PRO A 328 -1.54 18.42 19.71
C PRO A 328 -1.20 19.90 19.82
N ARG A 329 -0.07 20.31 19.24
CA ARG A 329 0.47 21.67 19.43
C ARG A 329 1.37 22.10 18.29
N TYR A 330 1.53 23.40 18.13
CA TYR A 330 2.57 23.98 17.28
C TYR A 330 3.80 24.35 18.11
N ASP A 331 4.99 24.25 17.53
CA ASP A 331 6.18 24.87 18.09
C ASP A 331 6.43 26.28 17.53
N GLU A 332 7.51 26.92 18.00
CA GLU A 332 7.91 28.27 17.58
C GLU A 332 8.27 28.37 16.08
N GLN A 333 8.49 27.24 15.41
CA GLN A 333 8.80 27.17 13.97
C GLN A 333 7.56 26.83 13.12
N GLY A 334 6.38 26.72 13.74
CA GLY A 334 5.13 26.38 13.07
C GLY A 334 5.01 24.91 12.69
N ILE A 335 5.82 24.03 13.30
CA ILE A 335 5.70 22.57 13.11
C ILE A 335 4.59 22.05 14.02
N TYR A 336 3.64 21.31 13.43
CA TYR A 336 2.53 20.72 14.16
C TYR A 336 2.89 19.33 14.68
N TYR A 337 2.70 19.10 15.99
CA TYR A 337 2.93 17.82 16.64
C TYR A 337 1.61 17.16 16.99
N ILE A 338 1.49 15.86 16.72
CA ILE A 338 0.31 15.05 17.04
C ILE A 338 0.73 13.61 17.41
N GLY A 339 0.01 12.99 18.33
CA GLY A 339 0.19 11.57 18.66
C GLY A 339 -0.35 10.67 17.55
N ILE A 340 0.25 9.50 17.34
CA ILE A 340 -0.13 8.57 16.26
C ILE A 340 -1.60 8.15 16.32
N LYS A 341 -2.13 7.89 17.52
CA LYS A 341 -3.54 7.51 17.67
C LYS A 341 -4.46 8.64 17.26
N ASP A 342 -4.22 9.85 17.76
CA ASP A 342 -5.00 11.03 17.39
C ASP A 342 -4.89 11.31 15.89
N PHE A 343 -3.71 11.09 15.30
CA PHE A 343 -3.49 11.25 13.88
C PHE A 343 -4.39 10.30 13.06
N LEU A 344 -4.42 9.02 13.44
CA LEU A 344 -5.17 7.99 12.74
C LEU A 344 -6.68 8.12 12.97
N LEU A 345 -7.12 8.60 14.14
CA LEU A 345 -8.53 8.72 14.50
C LEU A 345 -9.20 10.01 14.00
N THR A 346 -8.43 10.99 13.53
CA THR A 346 -8.97 12.31 13.13
C THR A 346 -8.82 12.54 11.63
N ASP A 347 -9.94 12.71 10.92
CA ASP A 347 -9.93 13.01 9.48
C ASP A 347 -9.55 14.46 9.17
N ASN A 348 -9.91 15.39 10.07
CA ASN A 348 -9.79 16.84 9.86
C ASN A 348 -8.38 17.41 10.06
N ILE A 349 -7.34 16.58 10.25
CA ILE A 349 -5.96 17.08 10.48
C ILE A 349 -5.45 17.91 9.29
N PHE A 350 -6.00 17.63 8.11
CA PHE A 350 -5.68 18.26 6.85
C PHE A 350 -6.70 19.32 6.42
N GLU A 351 -7.78 19.49 7.18
CA GLU A 351 -8.75 20.56 6.98
C GLU A 351 -8.32 21.76 7.84
N ASN A 352 -8.35 22.96 7.26
CA ASN A 352 -8.02 24.21 7.95
C ASN A 352 -9.20 24.71 8.79
#